data_AF-A0A136MB00-F1
#
_entry.id   AF-A0A136MB00-F1
#
_cell.length_a   1.000
_cell.length_b   1.000
_cell.length_c   1.000
_cell.angle_alpha   90.00
_cell.angle_beta   90.00
_cell.angle_gamma   90.00
#
_symmetry.space_group_name_H-M   'P 1'
#
loop_
_entity.id
_entity.type
_entity.pdbx_description
1 polymer ?
#
loop_
_entity_poly.entity_id
_entity_poly.type
_entity_poly.pdbx_seq_one_letter_code
_entity_poly.pdbx_strand_id
1 'polypeptide(L)'
;MVGKSKIPVEPDRNFFYSDAHKTRRRSTNMVYFISFYHSAQHLRSRSRSGFTLIELLIVIAIILILIAIALPNFLSAQIRAKVTNAIGDLRTIETALESYRIQYSKYPDWTKNLVRGIDEAHPNQIRFYRLTTPIKFLKSVPDDPFASFTNTEDIRQWGIAYDYIDCQRGKDDNSCWGHLWRLNSWGPDARNGWGGLRDFGVPAGCPRGAPLFTYSPTNGTNSKGDLTWVGPKDGRIKPYCHIRNGA
;
A
#
# COMPACT_ATOMS: atom_id res chain seq x y z
N MET A 1 -3.10 67.98 -5.23
CA MET A 1 -2.28 67.12 -6.10
C MET A 1 -2.43 65.70 -5.57
N VAL A 2 -3.43 64.93 -6.01
CA VAL A 2 -3.45 64.06 -7.22
C VAL A 2 -2.28 63.05 -7.16
N GLY A 3 -2.48 61.72 -7.16
CA GLY A 3 -3.68 60.94 -7.42
C GLY A 3 -3.51 59.45 -7.10
N LYS A 4 -4.65 58.75 -7.08
CA LYS A 4 -4.80 57.30 -7.03
C LYS A 4 -4.40 56.69 -8.39
N SER A 5 -3.62 55.61 -8.41
CA SER A 5 -3.48 54.69 -9.55
C SER A 5 -3.98 53.30 -9.10
N LYS A 6 -5.22 52.92 -9.38
CA LYS A 6 -5.71 52.23 -10.59
C LYS A 6 -4.90 50.98 -10.98
N ILE A 7 -5.58 49.86 -10.72
CA ILE A 7 -5.35 48.47 -11.10
C ILE A 7 -5.37 48.32 -12.63
N PRO A 8 -4.63 47.37 -13.22
CA PRO A 8 -5.07 46.65 -14.40
C PRO A 8 -5.51 45.23 -14.03
N VAL A 9 -6.78 44.95 -14.30
CA VAL A 9 -7.41 43.63 -14.24
C VAL A 9 -7.11 42.99 -15.59
N GLU A 10 -6.25 41.98 -15.62
CA GLU A 10 -5.90 41.23 -16.84
C GLU A 10 -6.94 40.10 -17.06
N PRO A 11 -7.41 39.86 -18.29
CA PRO A 11 -8.67 39.18 -18.56
C PRO A 11 -8.62 37.65 -18.54
N ASP A 12 -9.83 37.09 -18.42
CA ASP A 12 -10.21 35.69 -18.41
C ASP A 12 -9.39 34.77 -19.31
N ARG A 13 -8.75 33.76 -18.70
CA ARG A 13 -8.42 32.51 -19.37
C ARG A 13 -9.47 31.45 -19.03
N ASN A 14 -10.64 31.59 -19.62
CA ASN A 14 -11.39 30.42 -20.05
C ASN A 14 -10.59 29.76 -21.18
N PHE A 15 -9.70 28.85 -20.82
CA PHE A 15 -9.03 27.97 -21.77
C PHE A 15 -9.31 26.53 -21.37
N PHE A 16 -10.36 26.01 -22.01
CA PHE A 16 -10.66 24.59 -22.22
C PHE A 16 -10.93 23.74 -20.98
N TYR A 17 -12.23 23.68 -20.64
CA TYR A 17 -12.85 22.41 -20.27
C TYR A 17 -12.55 21.42 -21.40
N SER A 18 -11.55 20.57 -21.22
CA SER A 18 -11.43 19.35 -22.01
C SER A 18 -12.47 18.38 -21.46
N ASP A 19 -13.63 18.37 -22.10
CA ASP A 19 -14.56 17.25 -22.03
C ASP A 19 -13.82 16.01 -22.54
N ALA A 20 -13.26 15.25 -21.60
CA ALA A 20 -12.86 13.88 -21.83
C ALA A 20 -14.14 13.06 -22.03
N HIS A 21 -14.68 13.08 -23.26
CA HIS A 21 -15.58 12.04 -23.73
C HIS A 21 -14.85 10.71 -23.57
N LYS A 22 -15.15 10.04 -22.44
CA LYS A 22 -14.75 8.66 -22.19
C LYS A 22 -15.58 7.80 -23.13
N THR A 23 -15.11 7.67 -24.37
CA THR A 23 -15.70 6.80 -25.38
C THR A 23 -15.60 5.38 -24.83
N ARG A 24 -16.72 4.89 -24.30
CA ARG A 24 -16.88 3.52 -23.84
C ARG A 24 -16.88 2.65 -25.10
N ARG A 25 -15.68 2.32 -25.62
CA ARG A 25 -15.50 1.29 -26.63
C ARG A 25 -16.01 -0.02 -26.03
N ARG A 26 -17.28 -0.34 -26.30
CA ARG A 26 -17.78 -1.70 -26.16
C ARG A 26 -16.94 -2.54 -27.10
N SER A 27 -16.22 -3.51 -26.54
CA SER A 27 -15.51 -4.56 -27.25
C SER A 27 -16.44 -5.23 -28.27
N THR A 28 -16.38 -4.79 -29.53
CA THR A 28 -17.09 -5.41 -30.65
C THR A 28 -16.45 -6.73 -31.06
N ASN A 29 -15.18 -6.95 -30.72
CA ASN A 29 -14.41 -8.13 -31.12
C ASN A 29 -14.99 -9.45 -30.60
N MET A 30 -15.63 -9.44 -29.41
CA MET A 30 -16.15 -10.67 -28.80
C MET A 30 -17.41 -11.20 -29.52
N VAL A 31 -18.27 -10.30 -30.02
CA VAL A 31 -19.50 -10.67 -30.72
C VAL A 31 -19.20 -11.23 -32.11
N TYR A 32 -18.26 -10.62 -32.85
CA TYR A 32 -17.83 -11.11 -34.16
C TYR A 32 -17.19 -12.50 -34.08
N PHE A 33 -16.42 -12.78 -33.03
CA PHE A 33 -15.79 -14.08 -32.84
C PHE A 33 -16.84 -15.17 -32.67
N ILE A 34 -17.80 -15.01 -31.74
CA ILE A 34 -18.86 -16.01 -31.49
C ILE A 34 -19.67 -16.33 -32.76
N SER A 35 -20.02 -15.30 -33.54
CA SER A 35 -20.74 -15.48 -34.82
C SER A 35 -19.93 -16.22 -35.88
N PHE A 36 -18.60 -16.01 -35.94
CA PHE A 36 -17.72 -16.76 -36.83
C PHE A 36 -17.63 -18.24 -36.44
N TYR A 37 -17.56 -18.56 -35.14
CA TYR A 37 -17.52 -19.95 -34.69
C TYR A 37 -18.80 -20.71 -35.02
N HIS A 38 -19.96 -20.08 -34.87
CA HIS A 38 -21.25 -20.74 -35.12
C HIS A 38 -21.41 -21.15 -36.60
N SER A 39 -20.90 -20.35 -37.54
CA SER A 39 -20.90 -20.66 -38.97
C SER A 39 -19.96 -21.81 -39.36
N ALA A 40 -18.86 -22.00 -38.62
CA ALA A 40 -17.91 -23.09 -38.88
C ALA A 40 -18.44 -24.48 -38.43
N GLN A 41 -19.40 -24.53 -37.51
CA GLN A 41 -19.92 -25.80 -36.96
C GLN A 41 -20.95 -26.48 -37.87
N HIS A 42 -21.54 -25.76 -38.83
CA HIS A 42 -22.59 -26.27 -39.72
C HIS A 42 -22.08 -27.22 -40.82
N LEU A 43 -20.77 -27.36 -41.01
CA LEU A 43 -20.19 -28.18 -42.09
C LEU A 43 -19.81 -29.62 -41.69
N ARG A 44 -20.16 -30.09 -40.48
CA ARG A 44 -19.80 -31.45 -40.03
C ARG A 44 -21.02 -32.29 -39.68
N SER A 45 -21.51 -33.04 -40.67
CA SER A 45 -22.39 -34.19 -40.42
C SER A 45 -21.71 -35.50 -40.86
N ARG A 46 -21.89 -36.52 -40.01
CA ARG A 46 -21.55 -37.96 -40.11
C ARG A 46 -20.19 -38.43 -39.56
N SER A 47 -20.28 -38.88 -38.30
CA SER A 47 -19.75 -40.14 -37.75
C SER A 47 -18.28 -40.47 -38.02
N ARG A 48 -17.38 -39.85 -37.24
CA ARG A 48 -16.14 -40.47 -36.74
C ARG A 48 -15.88 -40.00 -35.31
N SER A 49 -15.80 -40.92 -34.35
CA SER A 49 -15.49 -40.62 -32.95
C SER A 49 -13.97 -40.53 -32.76
N GLY A 50 -13.41 -39.35 -33.03
CA GLY A 50 -12.04 -39.02 -32.71
C GLY A 50 -11.97 -37.56 -32.29
N PHE A 51 -11.21 -37.27 -31.23
CA PHE A 51 -11.03 -35.90 -30.76
C PHE A 51 -10.38 -35.08 -31.88
N THR A 52 -11.05 -34.05 -32.36
CA THR A 52 -10.51 -33.25 -33.47
C THR A 52 -9.64 -32.12 -32.91
N LEU A 53 -8.54 -31.82 -33.60
CA LEU A 53 -7.63 -30.73 -33.21
C LEU A 53 -8.37 -29.39 -33.09
N ILE A 54 -9.41 -29.19 -33.92
CA ILE A 54 -10.24 -27.98 -33.90
C ILE A 54 -11.14 -27.90 -32.66
N GLU A 55 -11.65 -29.03 -32.13
CA GLU A 55 -12.40 -29.04 -30.87
C GLU A 55 -11.49 -28.63 -29.70
N LEU A 56 -10.27 -29.16 -29.66
CA LEU A 56 -9.30 -28.74 -28.66
C LEU A 56 -8.98 -27.24 -28.77
N LEU A 57 -8.81 -26.74 -30.00
CA LEU A 57 -8.48 -25.35 -30.28
C LEU A 57 -9.57 -24.39 -29.78
N ILE A 58 -10.84 -24.76 -29.94
CA ILE A 58 -11.98 -23.95 -29.45
C ILE A 58 -11.98 -23.92 -27.93
N VAL A 59 -11.73 -25.05 -27.28
CA VAL A 59 -11.70 -25.13 -25.80
C VAL A 59 -10.61 -24.23 -25.23
N ILE A 60 -9.37 -24.33 -25.75
CA ILE A 60 -8.28 -23.47 -25.27
C ILE A 60 -8.55 -21.99 -25.57
N ALA A 61 -9.18 -21.65 -26.71
CA ALA A 61 -9.54 -20.28 -27.04
C ALA A 61 -10.52 -19.69 -26.02
N ILE A 62 -11.55 -20.45 -25.62
CA ILE A 62 -12.52 -20.02 -24.60
C ILE A 62 -11.83 -19.84 -23.25
N ILE A 63 -10.96 -20.78 -22.84
CA ILE A 63 -10.22 -20.68 -21.57
C ILE A 63 -9.36 -19.40 -21.52
N LEU A 64 -8.64 -19.09 -22.61
CA LEU A 64 -7.81 -17.88 -22.68
C LEU A 64 -8.62 -16.59 -22.57
N ILE A 65 -9.82 -16.54 -23.17
CA ILE A 65 -10.73 -15.40 -23.04
C ILE A 65 -11.19 -15.22 -21.59
N LEU A 66 -11.55 -16.31 -20.91
CA LEU A 66 -11.95 -16.27 -19.51
C LEU A 66 -10.81 -15.78 -18.61
N ILE A 67 -9.60 -16.30 -18.79
CA ILE A 67 -8.41 -15.89 -18.01
C ILE A 67 -8.11 -14.41 -18.24
N ALA A 68 -8.17 -13.92 -19.49
CA ALA A 68 -7.89 -12.52 -19.81
C ALA A 68 -8.80 -11.54 -19.04
N ILE A 69 -10.06 -11.91 -18.79
CA ILE A 69 -11.02 -11.09 -18.02
C ILE A 69 -10.86 -11.31 -16.51
N ALA A 70 -10.65 -12.56 -16.09
CA ALA A 70 -10.62 -12.92 -14.67
C ALA A 70 -9.33 -12.48 -13.97
N LEU A 71 -8.18 -12.60 -14.63
CA LEU A 71 -6.87 -12.35 -14.03
C LEU A 71 -6.67 -10.94 -13.46
N PRO A 72 -6.96 -9.82 -14.16
CA PRO A 72 -6.77 -8.48 -13.60
C PRO A 72 -7.67 -8.22 -12.37
N ASN A 73 -8.88 -8.77 -12.38
CA ASN A 73 -9.81 -8.68 -11.25
C ASN A 73 -9.31 -9.50 -10.05
N PHE A 74 -8.78 -10.69 -10.30
CA PHE A 74 -8.20 -11.56 -9.29
C PHE A 74 -6.97 -10.91 -8.61
N LEU A 75 -6.03 -10.36 -9.40
CA LEU A 75 -4.87 -9.64 -8.86
C LEU A 75 -5.29 -8.44 -8.00
N SER A 76 -6.28 -7.67 -8.48
CA SER A 76 -6.83 -6.55 -7.71
C SER A 76 -7.50 -7.02 -6.40
N ALA A 77 -8.17 -8.17 -6.41
CA ALA A 77 -8.77 -8.76 -5.22
C ALA A 77 -7.70 -9.22 -4.22
N GLN A 78 -6.61 -9.82 -4.68
CA GLN A 78 -5.48 -10.19 -3.83
C GLN A 78 -4.86 -8.98 -3.13
N ILE A 79 -4.64 -7.87 -3.84
CA ILE A 79 -4.09 -6.65 -3.23
C ILE A 79 -5.04 -6.11 -2.15
N ARG A 80 -6.36 -6.07 -2.41
CA ARG A 80 -7.34 -5.65 -1.39
C ARG A 80 -7.33 -6.56 -0.16
N ALA A 81 -7.17 -7.86 -0.34
CA ALA A 81 -7.04 -8.80 0.77
C ALA A 81 -5.78 -8.53 1.58
N LYS A 82 -4.63 -8.29 0.93
CA LYS A 82 -3.38 -7.89 1.60
C LYS A 82 -3.53 -6.57 2.38
N VAL A 83 -4.18 -5.55 1.81
CA VAL A 83 -4.46 -4.29 2.52
C VAL A 83 -5.30 -4.55 3.76
N THR A 84 -6.35 -5.38 3.63
CA THR A 84 -7.23 -5.73 4.76
C THR A 84 -6.47 -6.46 5.86
N ASN A 85 -5.62 -7.42 5.49
CA ASN A 85 -4.76 -8.14 6.42
C ASN A 85 -3.81 -7.17 7.13
N ALA A 86 -3.12 -6.31 6.38
CA ALA A 86 -2.18 -5.36 6.95
C ALA A 86 -2.86 -4.37 7.91
N ILE A 87 -4.05 -3.88 7.60
CA ILE A 87 -4.83 -3.05 8.53
C ILE A 87 -5.21 -3.83 9.80
N GLY A 88 -5.54 -5.13 9.67
CA GLY A 88 -5.80 -6.02 10.81
C GLY A 88 -4.57 -6.20 11.70
N ASP A 89 -3.41 -6.42 11.10
CA ASP A 89 -2.14 -6.55 11.82
C ASP A 89 -1.77 -5.23 12.52
N LEU A 90 -1.88 -4.08 11.84
CA LEU A 90 -1.62 -2.76 12.42
C LEU A 90 -2.48 -2.47 13.65
N ARG A 91 -3.78 -2.81 13.62
CA ARG A 91 -4.68 -2.69 14.79
C ARG A 91 -4.29 -3.62 15.93
N THR A 92 -3.84 -4.84 15.60
CA THR A 92 -3.37 -5.81 16.58
C THR A 92 -2.10 -5.30 17.27
N ILE A 93 -1.17 -4.74 16.50
CA ILE A 93 0.05 -4.12 17.01
C ILE A 93 -0.28 -2.89 17.86
N GLU A 94 -1.18 -2.01 17.42
CA GLU A 94 -1.63 -0.87 18.22
C GLU A 94 -2.14 -1.30 19.59
N THR A 95 -3.01 -2.31 19.63
CA THR A 95 -3.55 -2.86 20.90
C THR A 95 -2.42 -3.39 21.80
N ALA A 96 -1.44 -4.07 21.20
CA ALA A 96 -0.27 -4.55 21.93
C ALA A 96 0.62 -3.41 22.46
N LEU A 97 0.81 -2.35 21.68
CA LEU A 97 1.57 -1.16 22.07
C LEU A 97 0.89 -0.43 23.24
N GLU A 98 -0.43 -0.27 23.20
CA GLU A 98 -1.18 0.35 24.30
C GLU A 98 -1.14 -0.53 25.56
N SER A 99 -1.27 -1.85 25.42
CA SER A 99 -1.14 -2.79 26.55
C SER A 99 0.26 -2.75 27.17
N TYR A 100 1.30 -2.69 26.33
CA TYR A 100 2.68 -2.55 26.77
C TYR A 100 2.87 -1.22 27.53
N ARG A 101 2.30 -0.12 27.02
CA ARG A 101 2.34 1.17 27.71
C ARG A 101 1.64 1.14 29.06
N ILE A 102 0.50 0.47 29.17
CA ILE A 102 -0.19 0.32 30.47
C ILE A 102 0.71 -0.42 31.47
N GLN A 103 1.41 -1.46 31.03
CA GLN A 103 2.26 -2.26 31.90
C GLN A 103 3.57 -1.56 32.31
N TYR A 104 4.21 -0.83 31.39
CA TYR A 104 5.56 -0.29 31.58
C TYR A 104 5.63 1.23 31.62
N SER A 105 4.48 1.93 31.52
CA SER A 105 4.36 3.39 31.47
C SER A 105 5.13 4.06 30.32
N LYS A 106 5.54 3.29 29.31
CA LYS A 106 6.25 3.74 28.11
C LYS A 106 5.99 2.78 26.96
N TYR A 107 6.16 3.23 25.73
CA TYR A 107 6.17 2.35 24.56
C TYR A 107 7.53 1.63 24.43
N PRO A 108 7.57 0.48 23.74
CA PRO A 108 8.84 -0.22 23.47
C PRO A 108 9.82 0.69 22.74
N ASP A 109 11.08 0.67 23.15
CA ASP A 109 12.14 1.42 22.47
C ASP A 109 12.46 0.77 21.11
N TRP A 110 12.57 1.58 20.05
CA TRP A 110 12.85 1.18 18.67
C TRP A 110 14.32 0.82 18.42
N THR A 111 15.18 1.04 19.41
CA THR A 111 16.63 0.84 19.31
C THR A 111 17.01 -0.62 19.10
N LYS A 112 17.97 -0.84 18.19
CA LYS A 112 18.50 -2.17 17.81
C LYS A 112 19.14 -2.93 18.97
N ASN A 113 19.89 -2.21 19.81
CA ASN A 113 20.55 -2.81 20.96
C ASN A 113 19.47 -3.10 22.00
N LEU A 114 19.14 -4.37 22.29
CA LEU A 114 18.56 -4.83 23.59
C LEU A 114 18.03 -6.28 23.62
N VAL A 115 18.35 -7.17 22.69
CA VAL A 115 17.99 -8.59 22.87
C VAL A 115 19.20 -9.47 22.58
N ARG A 116 19.69 -10.11 23.65
CA ARG A 116 20.80 -11.06 23.59
C ARG A 116 20.36 -12.30 22.81
N GLY A 117 21.11 -12.70 21.79
CA GLY A 117 20.85 -13.91 21.00
C GLY A 117 19.99 -13.72 19.75
N ILE A 118 19.75 -12.48 19.30
CA ILE A 118 19.08 -12.18 18.02
C ILE A 118 19.90 -11.24 17.13
N ASP A 119 21.23 -11.30 17.24
CA ASP A 119 22.17 -10.39 16.56
C ASP A 119 22.10 -10.49 15.02
N GLU A 120 21.51 -11.56 14.50
CA GLU A 120 21.31 -11.80 13.06
C GLU A 120 19.95 -11.32 12.53
N ALA A 121 19.01 -10.91 13.41
CA ALA A 121 17.67 -10.51 13.01
C ALA A 121 17.63 -9.08 12.45
N HIS A 122 16.70 -8.82 11.52
CA HIS A 122 16.54 -7.48 10.98
C HIS A 122 16.00 -6.51 12.04
N PRO A 123 16.44 -5.23 12.08
CA PRO A 123 15.93 -4.22 13.01
C PRO A 123 14.41 -4.14 13.12
N ASN A 124 13.69 -4.24 12.01
CA ASN A 124 12.22 -4.23 11.98
C ASN A 124 11.62 -5.36 12.83
N GLN A 125 12.24 -6.54 12.84
CA GLN A 125 11.80 -7.68 13.65
C GLN A 125 12.19 -7.50 15.12
N ILE A 126 13.43 -7.06 15.37
CA ILE A 126 13.99 -6.84 16.73
C ILE A 126 13.09 -5.89 17.54
N ARG A 127 12.54 -4.87 16.87
CA ARG A 127 11.64 -3.88 17.49
C ARG A 127 10.38 -4.49 18.09
N PHE A 128 9.83 -5.54 17.47
CA PHE A 128 8.67 -6.26 17.97
C PHE A 128 8.98 -7.32 19.03
N TYR A 129 10.25 -7.68 19.24
CA TYR A 129 10.61 -8.71 20.20
C TYR A 129 10.19 -8.36 21.64
N ARG A 130 10.18 -7.07 21.98
CA ARG A 130 9.69 -6.55 23.27
C ARG A 130 8.17 -6.71 23.46
N LEU A 131 7.43 -6.90 22.36
CA LEU A 131 6.00 -7.19 22.40
C LEU A 131 5.72 -8.70 22.42
N THR A 132 6.70 -9.55 22.14
CA THR A 132 6.52 -11.02 22.15
C THR A 132 7.13 -11.67 23.39
N THR A 133 8.15 -11.07 23.99
CA THR A 133 8.87 -11.62 25.14
C THR A 133 9.43 -10.49 26.05
N PRO A 134 9.62 -10.73 27.36
CA PRO A 134 9.26 -11.95 28.10
C PRO A 134 7.75 -12.09 28.34
N ILE A 135 6.99 -11.00 28.23
CA ILE A 135 5.53 -10.99 28.32
C ILE A 135 4.96 -10.83 26.92
N LYS A 136 3.93 -11.63 26.62
CA LYS A 136 3.42 -11.81 25.28
C LYS A 136 2.21 -10.91 25.03
N PHE A 137 2.45 -9.76 24.41
CA PHE A 137 1.41 -8.85 23.91
C PHE A 137 1.02 -9.19 22.47
N LEU A 138 1.97 -9.72 21.68
CA LEU A 138 1.77 -10.23 20.34
C LEU A 138 2.02 -11.74 20.28
N LYS A 139 1.22 -12.45 19.49
CA LYS A 139 1.37 -13.90 19.29
C LYS A 139 2.74 -14.27 18.68
N SER A 140 3.22 -13.45 17.77
CA SER A 140 4.50 -13.56 17.07
C SER A 140 4.84 -12.20 16.48
N VAL A 141 6.08 -12.03 15.99
CA VAL A 141 6.42 -10.87 15.16
C VAL A 141 5.61 -10.96 13.86
N PRO A 142 4.84 -9.92 13.49
CA PRO A 142 4.03 -9.95 12.27
C PRO A 142 4.88 -9.63 11.04
N ASP A 143 4.64 -10.37 9.96
CA ASP A 143 5.25 -10.13 8.65
C ASP A 143 4.35 -9.20 7.83
N ASP A 144 4.95 -8.25 7.13
CA ASP A 144 4.22 -7.34 6.24
C ASP A 144 3.88 -8.07 4.93
N PRO A 145 2.58 -8.22 4.57
CA PRO A 145 2.17 -8.92 3.35
C PRO A 145 2.61 -8.22 2.05
N PHE A 146 3.08 -6.97 2.11
CA PHE A 146 3.63 -6.21 0.99
C PHE A 146 5.15 -6.21 0.93
N ALA A 147 5.83 -6.76 1.93
CA ALA A 147 7.27 -6.93 1.88
C ALA A 147 7.63 -7.88 0.74
N SER A 148 8.37 -7.36 -0.25
CA SER A 148 8.72 -8.06 -1.48
C SER A 148 10.22 -8.01 -1.69
N PHE A 149 10.84 -9.16 -1.94
CA PHE A 149 12.30 -9.30 -2.02
C PHE A 149 12.68 -9.98 -3.32
N THR A 150 13.76 -9.52 -3.94
CA THR A 150 14.31 -10.18 -5.14
C THR A 150 15.34 -11.24 -4.76
N ASN A 151 15.99 -11.08 -3.61
CA ASN A 151 17.04 -11.97 -3.12
C ASN A 151 17.13 -11.94 -1.57
N THR A 152 18.01 -12.77 -0.99
CA THR A 152 18.21 -12.86 0.47
C THR A 152 18.93 -11.66 1.09
N GLU A 153 19.72 -10.93 0.31
CA GLU A 153 20.39 -9.70 0.77
C GLU A 153 19.36 -8.57 0.99
N ASP A 154 18.34 -8.49 0.12
CA ASP A 154 17.23 -7.55 0.29
C ASP A 154 16.50 -7.80 1.62
N ILE A 155 16.32 -9.06 2.03
CA ILE A 155 15.69 -9.41 3.31
C ILE A 155 16.54 -8.90 4.48
N ARG A 156 17.87 -9.01 4.39
CA ARG A 156 18.81 -8.51 5.40
C ARG A 156 18.88 -6.99 5.44
N GLN A 157 18.58 -6.32 4.32
CA GLN A 157 18.60 -4.87 4.22
C GLN A 157 17.29 -4.21 4.68
N TRP A 158 16.15 -4.80 4.32
CA TRP A 158 14.85 -4.16 4.46
C TRP A 158 13.96 -4.82 5.52
N GLY A 159 14.17 -6.10 5.79
CA GLY A 159 13.37 -6.89 6.72
C GLY A 159 11.97 -7.21 6.21
N ILE A 160 11.37 -8.26 6.79
CA ILE A 160 10.05 -8.77 6.43
C ILE A 160 8.90 -8.24 7.29
N ALA A 161 9.22 -7.62 8.43
CA ALA A 161 8.25 -7.11 9.37
C ALA A 161 7.95 -5.62 9.12
N TYR A 162 6.83 -5.15 9.67
CA TYR A 162 6.44 -3.74 9.72
C TYR A 162 7.57 -2.86 10.29
N ASP A 163 7.64 -1.61 9.87
CA ASP A 163 8.61 -0.65 10.41
C ASP A 163 7.98 0.10 11.61
N TYR A 164 8.45 -0.20 12.82
CA TYR A 164 8.01 0.47 14.07
C TYR A 164 9.04 1.49 14.55
N ILE A 165 8.61 2.69 14.90
CA ILE A 165 9.46 3.71 15.53
C ILE A 165 8.70 4.35 16.71
N ASP A 166 9.37 4.51 17.85
CA ASP A 166 8.89 5.35 18.95
C ASP A 166 9.58 6.72 18.96
N CYS A 167 8.82 7.75 19.33
CA CYS A 167 9.27 9.14 19.42
C CYS A 167 9.04 9.74 20.81
N GLN A 168 8.86 8.89 21.83
CA GLN A 168 8.47 9.29 23.20
C GLN A 168 9.49 10.15 23.96
N ARG A 169 10.74 10.24 23.47
CA ARG A 169 11.86 10.98 24.10
C ARG A 169 11.97 12.45 23.66
N GLY A 170 10.95 13.02 23.01
CA GLY A 170 10.94 14.43 22.60
C GLY A 170 11.91 14.76 21.46
N LYS A 171 12.39 13.73 20.74
CA LYS A 171 13.10 13.89 19.47
C LYS A 171 12.13 13.52 18.37
N ASP A 172 11.50 14.52 17.77
CA ASP A 172 10.83 14.33 16.48
C ASP A 172 11.86 14.68 15.39
N ASP A 173 12.55 13.67 14.91
CA ASP A 173 13.46 13.75 13.75
C ASP A 173 12.68 13.69 12.42
N ASN A 174 11.40 14.03 12.45
CA ASN A 174 10.38 13.83 11.42
C ASN A 174 9.90 12.38 11.23
N SER A 175 10.25 11.44 12.11
CA SER A 175 9.82 10.04 11.97
C SER A 175 8.37 9.80 12.35
N CYS A 176 7.84 10.39 13.43
CA CYS A 176 6.50 10.04 13.94
C CYS A 176 5.41 11.08 13.72
N TRP A 177 5.67 12.20 13.05
CA TRP A 177 4.61 13.17 12.71
C TRP A 177 3.95 13.88 13.89
N GLY A 178 4.68 14.05 14.99
CA GLY A 178 4.12 14.57 16.25
C GLY A 178 3.28 13.54 17.02
N HIS A 179 3.41 12.25 16.69
CA HIS A 179 2.83 11.13 17.45
C HIS A 179 3.90 10.44 18.30
N LEU A 180 3.47 9.75 19.36
CA LEU A 180 4.37 9.05 20.29
C LEU A 180 5.07 7.85 19.66
N TRP A 181 4.47 7.25 18.63
CA TRP A 181 5.03 6.18 17.82
C TRP A 181 4.35 6.14 16.45
N ARG A 182 4.99 5.45 15.51
CA ARG A 182 4.44 5.12 14.20
C ARG A 182 4.75 3.69 13.78
N LEU A 183 3.93 3.19 12.86
CA LEU A 183 4.12 1.96 12.12
C LEU A 183 3.97 2.27 10.62
N ASN A 184 4.70 1.57 9.78
CA ASN A 184 4.39 1.54 8.36
C ASN A 184 4.57 0.14 7.74
N SER A 185 3.76 -0.12 6.73
CA SER A 185 3.91 -1.21 5.77
C SER A 185 4.23 -0.64 4.39
N TRP A 186 4.90 -1.40 3.55
CA TRP A 186 5.34 -1.00 2.20
C TRP A 186 4.18 -0.69 1.26
N GLY A 187 2.96 -1.12 1.61
CA GLY A 187 1.76 -0.80 0.84
C GLY A 187 1.71 -1.45 -0.56
N PRO A 188 0.66 -1.15 -1.33
CA PRO A 188 0.34 -1.84 -2.59
C PRO A 188 1.39 -1.75 -3.70
N ASP A 189 2.26 -0.75 -3.68
CA ASP A 189 3.34 -0.61 -4.66
C ASP A 189 4.60 -1.41 -4.31
N ALA A 190 4.59 -2.08 -3.15
CA ALA A 190 5.68 -2.89 -2.61
C ALA A 190 7.01 -2.13 -2.55
N ARG A 191 6.96 -0.82 -2.27
CA ARG A 191 8.14 0.01 -2.07
C ARG A 191 8.10 0.57 -0.65
N ASN A 192 9.10 0.23 0.16
CA ASN A 192 9.20 0.80 1.49
C ASN A 192 9.57 2.29 1.42
N GLY A 193 8.59 3.16 1.67
CA GLY A 193 8.82 4.59 1.81
C GLY A 193 9.37 5.00 3.17
N TRP A 194 9.69 4.04 4.05
CA TRP A 194 9.99 4.26 5.47
C TRP A 194 8.93 5.15 6.13
N GLY A 195 7.67 4.95 5.78
CA GLY A 195 6.59 5.86 6.17
C GLY A 195 6.97 7.30 5.85
N GLY A 196 7.35 7.61 4.62
CA GLY A 196 7.71 8.97 4.19
C GLY A 196 8.96 9.59 4.83
N LEU A 197 9.91 8.81 5.35
CA LEU A 197 11.22 9.33 5.79
C LEU A 197 12.07 9.73 4.58
N ARG A 198 11.91 11.00 4.20
CA ARG A 198 12.82 11.88 3.44
C ARG A 198 13.65 11.25 2.32
N ASP A 199 13.32 11.65 1.10
CA ASP A 199 14.36 12.11 0.18
C ASP A 199 15.19 13.20 0.89
N PHE A 200 16.51 12.99 0.96
CA PHE A 200 17.48 13.94 1.48
C PHE A 200 17.35 15.29 0.76
N GLY A 201 16.78 16.32 1.42
CA GLY A 201 16.86 17.70 0.91
C GLY A 201 15.57 18.55 0.96
N VAL A 202 14.43 18.03 1.42
CA VAL A 202 13.20 18.85 1.51
C VAL A 202 13.13 19.58 2.87
N PRO A 203 13.00 20.93 2.91
CA PRO A 203 12.95 21.70 4.14
C PRO A 203 11.74 21.34 5.02
N ALA A 204 11.94 21.44 6.34
CA ALA A 204 11.00 21.10 7.40
C ALA A 204 9.53 21.49 7.12
N GLY A 205 8.68 20.46 7.10
CA GLY A 205 7.22 20.42 6.97
C GLY A 205 6.79 18.96 6.87
N CYS A 206 5.48 18.63 6.79
CA CYS A 206 5.11 17.41 6.06
C CYS A 206 5.88 17.45 4.73
N PRO A 207 6.42 16.34 4.21
CA PRO A 207 7.06 16.34 2.88
C PRO A 207 6.19 17.19 1.96
N ARG A 208 6.70 18.33 1.47
CA ARG A 208 5.85 19.40 0.91
C ARG A 208 4.96 18.81 -0.17
N GLY A 209 3.68 18.59 0.17
CA GLY A 209 2.71 17.92 -0.68
C GLY A 209 1.96 16.81 0.04
N ALA A 210 0.64 16.98 0.15
CA ALA A 210 -0.21 15.83 -0.13
C ALA A 210 0.04 15.41 -1.60
N PRO A 211 -0.11 14.14 -2.00
CA PRO A 211 0.23 12.91 -1.28
C PRO A 211 0.94 11.90 -2.20
N LEU A 212 2.03 11.24 -1.78
CA LEU A 212 2.51 10.02 -2.46
C LEU A 212 3.19 9.00 -1.53
N PHE A 213 3.12 9.15 -0.19
CA PHE A 213 3.73 8.19 0.73
C PHE A 213 2.74 7.51 1.67
N THR A 214 1.50 7.99 1.83
CA THR A 214 0.47 7.26 2.57
C THR A 214 -0.48 6.59 1.60
N TYR A 215 -0.96 5.42 2.00
CA TYR A 215 -2.03 4.71 1.32
C TYR A 215 -3.21 5.65 1.08
N SER A 216 -3.84 5.52 -0.09
CA SER A 216 -4.99 6.31 -0.48
C SER A 216 -6.14 5.36 -0.83
N PRO A 217 -7.23 5.33 -0.02
CA PRO A 217 -8.38 4.46 -0.27
C PRO A 217 -9.07 4.74 -1.59
N THR A 218 -9.02 5.99 -2.08
CA THR A 218 -9.61 6.37 -3.37
C THR A 218 -8.86 5.74 -4.55
N ASN A 219 -7.55 5.56 -4.42
CA ASN A 219 -6.71 4.87 -5.40
C ASN A 219 -6.48 3.40 -5.06
N GLY A 220 -6.91 2.93 -3.89
CA GLY A 220 -7.02 1.54 -3.48
C GLY A 220 -5.79 0.70 -3.83
N THR A 221 -5.97 -0.26 -4.74
CA THR A 221 -4.93 -1.19 -5.19
C THR A 221 -3.80 -0.55 -6.00
N ASN A 222 -3.98 0.68 -6.49
CA ASN A 222 -3.00 1.41 -7.28
C ASN A 222 -2.32 2.53 -6.46
N SER A 223 -2.51 2.54 -5.14
CA SER A 223 -1.85 3.50 -4.27
C SER A 223 -0.33 3.29 -4.29
N LYS A 224 0.42 4.39 -4.42
CA LYS A 224 1.90 4.43 -4.38
C LYS A 224 2.44 4.72 -2.98
N GLY A 225 1.59 4.63 -1.97
CA GLY A 225 1.93 5.02 -0.60
C GLY A 225 1.89 3.83 0.35
N ASP A 226 2.74 3.92 1.36
CA ASP A 226 2.81 3.02 2.51
C ASP A 226 1.52 3.04 3.33
N LEU A 227 1.16 1.92 3.92
CA LEU A 227 0.13 1.88 4.95
C LEU A 227 0.73 2.39 6.27
N THR A 228 0.50 3.67 6.58
CA THR A 228 1.01 4.31 7.80
C THR A 228 -0.02 4.26 8.92
N TRP A 229 0.45 3.99 10.15
CA TRP A 229 -0.36 3.99 11.36
C TRP A 229 0.37 4.75 12.47
N VAL A 230 -0.35 5.58 13.21
CA VAL A 230 0.24 6.42 14.26
C VAL A 230 -0.48 6.25 15.58
N GLY A 231 0.29 6.40 16.66
CA GLY A 231 -0.23 6.38 18.02
C GLY A 231 -0.89 7.68 18.45
N PRO A 232 -1.07 7.88 19.77
CA PRO A 232 -1.54 9.16 20.31
C PRO A 232 -0.58 10.31 19.97
N LYS A 233 -1.12 11.53 19.86
CA LYS A 233 -0.31 12.74 19.67
C LYS A 233 0.59 12.99 20.88
N ASP A 234 1.82 13.41 20.63
CA ASP A 234 2.70 13.89 21.70
C ASP A 234 2.28 15.31 22.10
N GLY A 235 1.81 15.49 23.33
CA GLY A 235 1.41 16.81 23.84
C GLY A 235 2.56 17.82 23.95
N ARG A 236 3.82 17.38 23.82
CA ARG A 236 5.01 18.24 23.87
C ARG A 236 5.37 18.84 22.50
N ILE A 237 4.85 18.29 21.41
CA ILE A 237 5.25 18.61 20.04
C ILE A 237 4.02 19.02 19.24
N LYS A 238 4.13 20.05 18.39
CA LYS A 238 3.05 20.40 17.48
C LYS A 238 2.98 19.36 16.36
N PRO A 239 1.85 18.66 16.16
CA PRO A 239 1.69 17.77 15.03
C PRO A 239 1.85 18.57 13.74
N TYR A 240 2.70 18.09 12.84
CA TYR A 240 2.91 18.74 11.55
C TYR A 240 2.15 18.07 10.41
N CYS A 241 1.77 16.78 10.56
CA CYS A 241 0.91 16.05 9.61
C CYS A 241 -0.35 15.48 10.27
N HIS A 242 -1.45 15.53 9.54
CA HIS A 242 -2.68 14.83 9.91
C HIS A 242 -2.70 13.45 9.27
N ILE A 243 -2.23 12.43 9.99
CA ILE A 243 -2.32 11.04 9.58
C ILE A 243 -3.65 10.47 10.08
N ARG A 244 -4.40 9.80 9.20
CA ARG A 244 -5.61 9.09 9.55
C ARG A 244 -5.36 7.59 9.40
N ASN A 245 -5.34 6.88 10.53
CA ASN A 245 -5.14 5.45 10.57
C ASN A 245 -6.19 4.72 9.72
N GLY A 246 -5.73 3.86 8.82
CA GLY A 246 -6.58 3.02 7.97
C GLY A 246 -7.36 3.76 6.89
N ALA A 247 -6.94 4.98 6.55
CA ALA A 247 -7.57 5.81 5.52
C ALA A 247 -6.56 6.31 4.49
#